data_AF-A0A090X0J4-F1
#
_entry.id   AF-A0A090X0J4-F1
#
_cell.length_a   1.000
_cell.length_b   1.000
_cell.length_c   1.000
_cell.angle_alpha   90.00
_cell.angle_beta   90.00
_cell.angle_gamma   90.00
#
_symmetry.space_group_name_H-M   'P 1'
#
loop_
_entity.id
_entity.type
_entity.pdbx_description
1 polymer ?
#
loop_
_entity_poly.entity_id
_entity_poly.type
_entity_poly.pdbx_seq_one_letter_code
_entity_poly.pdbx_strand_id
1 'polypeptide(L)'
;METKILVVDQILSGQLSNNQASKKYDVPRTTITYWLRKYSTLVQQNTGMSKNDEIKKLKERIEELEFQKDFQQDIIADMELITGVDMSKKSLPKTLAKEIEQKKKQRIKENGSMDVLGYLNKPFTKDSKPNKNNS
;
A
#
# COMPACT_ATOMS: atom_id res chain seq x y z
N MET A 1 19.09 43.11 15.50
CA MET A 1 17.78 42.61 14.99
C MET A 1 17.89 41.22 14.37
N GLU A 2 19.07 40.78 13.95
CA GLU A 2 19.32 39.50 13.26
C GLU A 2 18.98 38.24 14.05
N THR A 3 19.17 38.24 15.38
CA THR A 3 18.93 37.06 16.22
C THR A 3 17.47 36.57 16.17
N LYS A 4 16.50 37.48 15.99
CA LYS A 4 15.06 37.12 15.97
C LYS A 4 14.69 36.37 14.69
N ILE A 5 15.22 36.81 13.55
CA ILE A 5 14.97 36.21 12.24
C ILE A 5 15.64 34.83 12.18
N LEU A 6 16.88 34.71 12.66
CA LEU A 6 17.59 33.43 12.74
C LEU A 6 16.86 32.39 13.59
N VAL A 7 16.31 32.78 14.75
CA VAL A 7 15.53 31.88 15.61
C VAL A 7 14.25 31.42 14.90
N VAL A 8 13.56 32.32 14.21
CA VAL A 8 12.34 32.00 13.45
C VAL A 8 12.66 31.04 12.29
N ASP A 9 13.73 31.28 11.54
CA ASP A 9 14.13 30.43 10.42
C ASP A 9 14.49 29.01 10.87
N GLN A 10 15.26 28.86 11.96
CA GLN A 10 15.61 27.55 12.52
C GLN A 10 14.39 26.75 13.01
N ILE A 11 13.37 27.45 13.51
CA ILE A 11 12.13 26.82 13.94
C ILE A 11 11.31 26.38 12.73
N LEU A 12 11.13 27.26 11.73
CA LEU A 12 10.32 26.97 10.54
C LEU A 12 10.97 25.93 9.63
N SER A 13 12.30 25.83 9.62
CA SER A 13 13.02 24.77 8.92
C SER A 13 12.97 23.41 9.64
N GLY A 14 12.44 23.35 10.86
CA GLY A 14 12.36 22.13 11.67
C GLY A 14 13.66 21.72 12.36
N GLN A 15 14.69 22.58 12.38
CA GLN A 15 15.95 22.31 13.07
C GLN A 15 15.80 22.42 14.60
N LEU A 16 14.89 23.28 15.06
CA LEU A 16 14.56 23.44 16.47
C LEU A 16 13.05 23.45 16.67
N SER A 17 12.58 22.76 17.69
CA SER A 17 11.23 22.99 18.22
C SER A 17 11.17 24.30 19.02
N ASN A 18 9.97 24.86 19.19
CA ASN A 18 9.75 26.05 20.04
C ASN A 18 10.30 25.87 21.46
N ASN A 19 10.22 24.65 22.00
CA ASN A 19 10.71 24.33 23.35
C ASN A 19 12.24 24.31 23.40
N GLN A 20 12.89 23.77 22.36
CA GLN A 20 14.34 23.76 22.26
C GLN A 20 14.89 25.16 22.02
N ALA A 21 14.25 25.95 21.15
CA ALA A 21 14.62 27.34 20.93
C ALA A 21 14.49 28.19 22.21
N SER A 22 13.42 27.98 22.99
CA SER A 22 13.21 28.67 24.27
C SER A 22 14.36 28.42 25.25
N LYS A 23 14.79 27.15 25.38
CA LYS A 23 15.91 26.77 26.24
C LYS A 23 17.27 27.23 25.69
N LYS A 24 17.48 27.16 24.37
CA LYS A 24 18.76 27.47 23.72
C LYS A 24 19.08 28.96 23.72
N TYR A 25 18.06 29.79 23.53
CA TYR A 25 18.22 31.25 23.43
C TYR A 25 17.82 31.97 24.73
N ASP A 26 17.41 31.22 25.76
CA ASP A 26 16.85 31.75 27.02
C ASP A 26 15.73 32.78 26.79
N VAL A 27 14.84 32.45 25.85
CA VAL A 27 13.72 33.31 25.46
C VAL A 27 12.41 32.63 25.87
N PRO A 28 11.48 33.34 26.53
CA PRO A 28 10.17 32.78 26.85
C PRO A 28 9.43 32.28 25.60
N ARG A 29 8.77 31.12 25.69
CA ARG A 29 8.00 30.53 24.59
C ARG A 29 6.97 31.51 23.99
N THR A 30 6.36 32.35 24.82
CA THR A 30 5.42 33.40 24.38
C THR A 30 6.07 34.42 23.45
N THR A 31 7.32 34.77 23.72
CA THR A 31 8.11 35.69 22.88
C THR A 31 8.51 35.03 21.56
N ILE A 32 8.84 33.74 21.58
CA ILE A 32 9.08 32.95 20.36
C ILE A 32 7.81 32.89 19.51
N THR A 33 6.65 32.61 20.11
CA THR A 33 5.37 32.63 19.40
C THR A 33 5.09 34.00 18.79
N TYR A 34 5.37 35.09 19.51
CA TYR A 34 5.26 36.44 18.98
C TYR A 34 6.19 36.68 17.79
N TRP A 35 7.45 36.23 17.86
CA TRP A 35 8.40 36.35 16.75
C TRP A 35 7.97 35.53 15.54
N LEU A 36 7.49 34.30 15.72
CA LEU A 36 6.93 33.50 14.65
C LEU A 36 5.77 34.23 13.97
N ARG A 37 4.84 34.81 14.73
CA ARG A 37 3.70 35.54 14.14
C ARG A 37 4.11 36.81 13.39
N LYS A 38 5.17 37.48 13.84
CA LYS A 38 5.58 38.79 13.30
C LYS A 38 6.63 38.71 12.19
N TYR A 39 7.48 37.69 12.20
CA TYR A 39 8.62 37.57 11.29
C TYR A 39 8.58 36.31 10.42
N SER A 40 7.61 35.42 10.60
CA SER A 40 7.39 34.32 9.65
C SER A 40 6.97 34.90 8.31
N THR A 41 7.71 34.54 7.26
CA THR A 41 7.36 34.96 5.90
C THR A 41 6.19 34.11 5.37
N LEU A 42 5.36 34.71 4.52
CA LEU A 42 4.23 34.02 3.88
C LEU A 42 4.70 32.76 3.10
N VAL A 43 5.89 32.83 2.51
CA VAL A 43 6.54 31.70 1.81
C VAL A 43 6.79 30.53 2.75
N GLN A 44 7.34 30.77 3.95
CA GLN A 44 7.64 29.71 4.93
C GLN A 44 6.37 29.04 5.48
N GLN A 45 5.27 29.79 5.64
CA GLN A 45 3.97 29.22 6.03
C GLN A 45 3.40 28.34 4.92
N ASN A 46 3.51 28.78 3.67
CA ASN A 46 3.07 28.00 2.51
C ASN A 46 3.92 26.75 2.29
N THR A 47 5.22 26.77 2.61
CA THR A 47 6.09 25.57 2.55
C THR A 47 5.63 24.48 3.52
N GLY A 48 5.19 24.84 4.73
CA GLY A 48 4.65 23.87 5.70
C GLY A 48 3.36 23.20 5.19
N MET A 49 2.48 23.98 4.57
CA MET A 49 1.25 23.47 3.93
C MET A 49 1.58 22.55 2.75
N SER A 50 2.53 22.95 1.89
CA SER A 50 3.00 22.16 0.74
C SER A 50 3.57 20.80 1.13
N LYS A 51 4.28 20.69 2.26
CA LYS A 51 4.81 19.41 2.74
C LYS A 51 3.70 18.45 3.15
N ASN A 52 2.63 18.94 3.77
CA ASN A 52 1.49 18.10 4.14
C ASN A 52 0.73 17.59 2.90
N ASP A 53 0.61 18.44 1.87
CA ASP A 53 0.00 18.05 0.59
C ASP A 53 0.85 17.02 -0.15
N GLU A 54 2.17 17.16 -0.13
CA GLU A 54 3.09 16.17 -0.70
C GLU A 54 3.02 14.84 0.07
N ILE A 55 2.98 14.88 1.41
CA ILE A 55 2.76 13.68 2.23
C ILE A 55 1.44 13.00 1.86
N LYS A 56 0.37 13.77 1.66
CA LYS A 56 -0.93 13.23 1.24
C LYS A 56 -0.84 12.53 -0.11
N LYS A 57 -0.25 13.19 -1.12
CA LYS A 57 -0.05 12.62 -2.47
C LYS A 57 0.81 11.37 -2.45
N LEU A 58 1.88 11.36 -1.65
CA LEU A 58 2.76 10.18 -1.51
C LEU A 58 2.01 9.00 -0.89
N LYS A 59 1.15 9.24 0.10
CA LYS A 59 0.31 8.20 0.71
C LYS A 59 -0.70 7.62 -0.29
N GLU A 60 -1.42 8.48 -1.01
CA GLU A 60 -2.35 8.07 -2.06
C GLU A 60 -1.65 7.24 -3.14
N ARG A 61 -0.43 7.64 -3.54
CA ARG A 61 0.36 6.89 -4.52
C ARG A 61 0.83 5.54 -3.99
N ILE A 62 1.18 5.44 -2.71
CA ILE A 62 1.54 4.16 -2.08
C ILE A 62 0.34 3.20 -2.11
N GLU A 63 -0.85 3.68 -1.71
CA GLU A 63 -2.07 2.89 -1.71
C GLU A 63 -2.42 2.38 -3.13
N GLU A 64 -2.33 3.24 -4.15
CA GLU A 64 -2.55 2.85 -5.55
C GLU A 64 -1.55 1.77 -6.01
N LEU A 65 -0.27 1.92 -5.66
CA LEU A 65 0.78 0.98 -6.01
C LEU A 65 0.61 -0.36 -5.28
N GLU A 66 0.16 -0.36 -4.02
CA GLU A 66 -0.14 -1.57 -3.27
C GLU A 66 -1.31 -2.34 -3.89
N PHE A 67 -2.36 -1.65 -4.32
CA PHE A 67 -3.46 -2.27 -5.06
C PHE A 67 -3.02 -2.88 -6.39
N GLN A 68 -2.26 -2.12 -7.20
CA GLN A 68 -1.74 -2.60 -8.48
C GLN A 68 -0.84 -3.82 -8.30
N LYS A 69 0.02 -3.80 -7.28
CA LYS A 69 0.88 -4.92 -6.92
C LYS A 69 0.06 -6.16 -6.58
N ASP A 70 -0.95 -6.04 -5.72
CA ASP A 70 -1.78 -7.18 -5.30
C ASP A 70 -2.51 -7.81 -6.49
N PHE A 71 -3.10 -6.97 -7.34
CA PHE A 71 -3.75 -7.41 -8.58
C PHE A 71 -2.78 -8.11 -9.55
N GLN A 72 -1.57 -7.58 -9.72
CA GLN A 72 -0.54 -8.22 -10.55
C GLN A 72 -0.11 -9.58 -9.98
N GLN A 73 0.04 -9.69 -8.65
CA GLN A 73 0.40 -10.96 -8.01
C GLN A 73 -0.67 -12.03 -8.21
N ASP A 74 -1.95 -11.65 -8.20
CA ASP A 74 -3.07 -12.54 -8.48
C ASP A 74 -3.01 -13.09 -9.92
N ILE A 75 -2.82 -12.21 -10.90
CA ILE A 75 -2.66 -12.60 -12.30
C ILE A 75 -1.45 -13.53 -12.47
N ILE A 76 -0.31 -13.20 -11.83
CA ILE A 76 0.90 -14.03 -11.93
C ILE A 76 0.64 -15.41 -11.31
N ALA A 77 -0.01 -15.49 -10.15
CA ALA A 77 -0.32 -16.76 -9.52
C ALA A 77 -1.20 -17.66 -10.41
N ASP A 78 -2.22 -17.08 -11.06
CA ASP A 78 -3.08 -17.79 -12.01
C ASP A 78 -2.32 -18.22 -13.26
N MET A 79 -1.50 -17.33 -13.83
CA MET A 79 -0.69 -17.62 -15.00
C MET A 79 0.30 -18.76 -14.73
N GLU A 80 0.99 -18.73 -13.59
CA GLU A 80 1.92 -19.80 -13.19
C GLU A 80 1.18 -21.12 -12.94
N LEU A 81 -0.05 -21.07 -12.41
CA LEU A 81 -0.86 -22.27 -12.19
C LEU A 81 -1.27 -22.91 -13.53
N ILE A 82 -1.70 -22.10 -14.50
CA ILE A 82 -2.13 -22.57 -15.82
C ILE A 82 -0.94 -23.12 -16.63
N THR A 83 0.19 -22.41 -16.61
CA THR A 83 1.36 -22.76 -17.43
C THR A 83 2.28 -23.77 -16.76
N GLY A 84 2.22 -23.92 -15.44
CA GLY A 84 3.12 -24.75 -14.64
C GLY A 84 4.55 -24.20 -14.51
N VAL A 85 4.80 -22.96 -14.92
CA VAL A 85 6.13 -22.35 -14.92
C VAL A 85 6.26 -21.30 -13.81
N ASP A 86 7.16 -21.56 -12.84
CA ASP A 86 7.47 -20.63 -11.76
C ASP A 86 8.44 -19.52 -12.21
N MET A 87 7.92 -18.45 -12.82
CA MET A 87 8.71 -17.31 -13.30
C MET A 87 9.02 -16.31 -12.18
N SER A 88 8.11 -16.16 -11.22
CA SER A 88 8.25 -15.25 -10.08
C SER A 88 9.53 -15.49 -9.27
N LYS A 89 9.89 -16.75 -9.05
CA LYS A 89 11.10 -17.13 -8.29
C LYS A 89 12.42 -16.75 -8.95
N LYS A 90 12.41 -16.60 -10.29
CA LYS A 90 13.60 -16.25 -11.08
C LYS A 90 13.76 -14.75 -11.28
N SER A 91 12.63 -14.04 -11.40
CA SER A 91 12.61 -12.64 -11.83
C SER A 91 12.32 -11.64 -10.70
N LEU A 92 11.75 -12.08 -9.58
CA LEU A 92 11.32 -11.18 -8.50
C LEU A 92 12.17 -11.33 -7.24
N PRO A 93 12.27 -10.27 -6.41
CA PRO A 93 12.85 -10.35 -5.07
C PRO A 93 12.22 -11.47 -4.23
N LYS A 94 13.02 -12.07 -3.34
CA LYS A 94 12.63 -13.23 -2.51
C LYS A 94 11.35 -13.00 -1.70
N THR A 95 11.07 -11.77 -1.28
CA THR A 95 9.85 -11.41 -0.55
C THR A 95 8.61 -11.55 -1.44
N LEU A 96 8.63 -10.92 -2.61
CA LEU A 96 7.52 -10.94 -3.57
C LEU A 96 7.27 -12.34 -4.15
N ALA A 97 8.33 -13.09 -4.42
CA ALA A 97 8.20 -14.47 -4.91
C ALA A 97 7.49 -15.37 -3.88
N LYS A 98 7.77 -15.19 -2.57
CA LYS A 98 7.10 -15.93 -1.50
C LYS A 98 5.62 -15.57 -1.36
N GLU A 99 5.28 -14.29 -1.49
CA GLU A 99 3.88 -13.80 -1.47
C GLU A 99 3.05 -14.46 -2.60
N ILE A 100 3.60 -14.49 -3.82
CA ILE A 100 2.95 -15.13 -4.98
C ILE A 100 2.79 -16.65 -4.76
N GLU A 101 3.80 -17.32 -4.22
CA GLU A 101 3.70 -18.76 -3.91
C GLU A 101 2.60 -19.05 -2.88
N GLN A 102 2.42 -18.18 -1.89
CA GLN A 102 1.33 -18.30 -0.92
C GLN A 102 -0.03 -18.12 -1.57
N LYS A 103 -0.21 -17.08 -2.40
CA LYS A 103 -1.46 -16.87 -3.18
C LYS A 103 -1.78 -18.07 -4.06
N LYS A 104 -0.78 -18.64 -4.74
CA LYS A 104 -0.96 -19.86 -5.56
C LYS A 104 -1.42 -21.05 -4.73
N LYS A 105 -0.83 -21.28 -3.56
CA LYS A 105 -1.26 -22.36 -2.63
C LYS A 105 -2.69 -22.19 -2.14
N GLN A 106 -3.10 -20.95 -1.86
CA GLN A 106 -4.48 -20.64 -1.46
C GLN A 106 -5.47 -20.98 -2.58
N ARG A 107 -5.17 -20.56 -3.83
CA ARG A 107 -6.01 -20.87 -5.00
C ARG A 107 -6.16 -22.37 -5.27
N ILE A 108 -5.09 -23.15 -5.10
CA ILE A 108 -5.16 -24.63 -5.21
C ILE A 108 -6.10 -25.21 -4.15
N LYS A 109 -6.04 -24.70 -2.91
CA LYS A 109 -6.90 -25.15 -1.82
C LYS A 109 -8.38 -24.80 -2.08
N GLU A 110 -8.64 -23.63 -2.63
CA GLU A 110 -10.00 -23.18 -3.01
C GLU A 110 -10.55 -23.99 -4.19
N ASN A 111 -9.77 -24.16 -5.26
CA ASN A 111 -10.18 -24.95 -6.43
C ASN A 111 -10.42 -26.42 -6.09
N GLY A 112 -9.58 -27.01 -5.22
CA GLY A 112 -9.79 -28.38 -4.72
C GLY A 112 -11.06 -28.54 -3.87
N SER A 113 -11.55 -27.47 -3.24
CA SER A 113 -12.84 -27.46 -2.55
C SER A 113 -14.03 -27.31 -3.51
N MET A 114 -13.83 -26.64 -4.65
CA MET A 114 -14.83 -26.48 -5.70
C MET A 114 -15.09 -27.78 -6.46
N ASP A 115 -14.05 -28.60 -6.71
CA ASP A 115 -14.22 -29.92 -7.31
C ASP A 115 -15.12 -30.83 -6.44
N VAL A 116 -14.97 -30.79 -5.12
CA VAL A 116 -15.81 -31.56 -4.17
C VAL A 116 -17.30 -31.16 -4.25
N LEU A 117 -17.61 -29.88 -4.47
CA LEU A 117 -18.98 -29.40 -4.68
C LEU A 117 -19.48 -29.67 -6.11
N GLY A 118 -18.59 -29.68 -7.11
CA GLY A 118 -18.90 -30.01 -8.51
C GLY A 118 -19.33 -31.47 -8.70
N TYR A 119 -18.84 -32.40 -7.86
CA TYR A 119 -19.30 -33.79 -7.88
C TYR A 119 -20.75 -33.98 -7.40
N LEU A 120 -21.35 -33.00 -6.72
CA LEU A 120 -22.74 -33.11 -6.23
C LEU A 120 -23.79 -32.76 -7.30
N ASN A 121 -23.40 -32.13 -8.41
CA ASN A 121 -24.31 -31.67 -9.48
C ASN A 121 -24.11 -32.42 -10.81
N LYS A 122 -23.84 -33.73 -10.77
CA LYS A 122 -23.93 -34.56 -11.99
C LYS A 122 -25.40 -34.91 -12.24
N PRO A 123 -26.03 -34.52 -13.37
CA PRO A 123 -27.36 -35.02 -13.71
C PRO A 123 -27.27 -36.53 -13.92
N PHE A 124 -28.03 -37.28 -13.12
CA PHE A 124 -28.14 -38.73 -13.20
C PHE A 124 -28.88 -39.09 -14.50
N THR A 125 -28.16 -39.22 -15.62
CA THR A 125 -28.74 -39.78 -16.85
C THR A 125 -28.93 -41.28 -16.62
N LYS A 126 -30.14 -41.65 -16.21
CA LYS A 126 -30.62 -43.03 -16.19
C LYS A 126 -30.49 -43.59 -17.61
N ASP A 127 -29.60 -44.56 -17.81
CA ASP A 127 -29.53 -45.35 -19.03
C ASP A 127 -30.87 -46.06 -19.27
N SER A 128 -31.65 -45.58 -20.25
CA SER A 128 -32.82 -46.29 -20.75
C SER A 128 -32.36 -47.37 -21.73
N LYS A 129 -32.42 -48.63 -21.31
CA LYS A 129 -32.28 -49.81 -22.18
C LYS A 129 -33.29 -49.73 -23.33
N PRO A 130 -32.89 -49.97 -24.60
CA PRO A 130 -33.86 -50.17 -25.66
C PRO A 130 -34.46 -51.58 -25.52
N ASN A 131 -35.78 -51.61 -25.33
CA ASN A 131 -36.56 -52.84 -25.32
C ASN A 131 -36.62 -53.41 -26.75
N LYS A 132 -36.36 -54.70 -26.91
CA LYS A 132 -36.68 -55.46 -28.13
C LYS A 132 -38.20 -55.35 -28.39
N ASN A 133 -38.62 -55.39 -29.67
CA ASN A 133 -39.69 -56.26 -30.18
C ASN A 133 -39.95 -56.09 -31.70
N ASN A 134 -39.75 -57.21 -32.39
CA ASN A 134 -40.22 -57.76 -33.68
C ASN A 134 -41.23 -56.98 -34.57
N SER A 135 -40.92 -56.92 -35.87
CA SER A 135 -41.71 -57.49 -37.00
C SER A 135 -40.84 -57.59 -38.25
#